data_AF-A0A0B7IL18-F1
#
_entry.id   AF-A0A0B7IL18-F1
#
_cell.length_a   1.000
_cell.length_b   1.000
_cell.length_c   1.000
_cell.angle_alpha   90.00
_cell.angle_beta   90.00
_cell.angle_gamma   90.00
#
_symmetry.space_group_name_H-M   'P 1'
#
loop_
_entity.id
_entity.type
_entity.pdbx_description
1 polymer ?
#
loop_
_entity_poly.entity_id
_entity_poly.type
_entity_poly.pdbx_seq_one_letter_code
_entity_poly.pdbx_strand_id
1 'polypeptide(L)'
;MVVVKTTKRNEPKLNNAVRIDGETKSIVGTKIYENRLAENNYDMFIYLSESEYVRIIGSNQHHEGQTIYLTKKEPKRDGGYWSVEYAKSGKIIFDTYSRPDRYHPVFQSGTLYIKRLDDADGQPVFEIELKKAKSKEKKNMAMVRSIR
;
A
#
# COMPACT_ATOMS: atom_id res chain seq x y z
N MET A 1 -7.96 -41.73 -20.53
CA MET A 1 -8.60 -40.52 -19.97
C MET A 1 -7.57 -39.85 -19.07
N VAL A 2 -6.98 -38.74 -19.48
CA VAL A 2 -5.96 -38.02 -18.68
C VAL A 2 -6.69 -37.11 -17.71
N VAL A 3 -6.62 -37.39 -16.42
CA VAL A 3 -7.11 -36.50 -15.37
C VAL A 3 -6.07 -35.40 -15.19
N VAL A 4 -6.38 -34.21 -15.72
CA VAL A 4 -5.58 -32.99 -15.54
C VAL A 4 -5.67 -32.60 -14.07
N LYS A 5 -4.59 -32.82 -13.30
CA LYS A 5 -4.44 -32.24 -11.97
C LYS A 5 -4.33 -30.72 -12.12
N THR A 6 -5.43 -30.03 -11.87
CA THR A 6 -5.44 -28.57 -11.70
C THR A 6 -4.66 -28.23 -10.44
N THR A 7 -3.42 -27.81 -10.62
CA THR A 7 -2.61 -27.23 -9.55
C THR A 7 -3.23 -25.87 -9.17
N LYS A 8 -4.10 -25.86 -8.15
CA LYS A 8 -4.37 -24.66 -7.38
C LYS A 8 -3.04 -24.24 -6.76
N ARG A 9 -2.36 -23.30 -7.42
CA ARG A 9 -1.20 -22.60 -6.87
C ARG A 9 -1.70 -21.86 -5.62
N ASN A 10 -1.51 -22.46 -4.45
CA ASN A 10 -1.74 -21.81 -3.17
C ASN A 10 -0.78 -20.63 -3.10
N GLU A 11 -1.23 -19.44 -3.49
CA GLU A 11 -0.53 -18.21 -3.15
C GLU A 11 -0.48 -18.15 -1.61
N PRO A 12 0.70 -18.00 -0.99
CA PRO A 12 0.79 -17.93 0.47
C PRO A 12 -0.10 -16.78 0.93
N LYS A 13 -1.03 -17.06 1.86
CA LYS A 13 -1.71 -16.00 2.61
C LYS A 13 -0.63 -15.17 3.29
N LEU A 14 -0.38 -13.95 2.78
CA LEU A 14 0.47 -12.98 3.43
C LEU A 14 -0.23 -12.61 4.76
N ASN A 15 0.19 -13.25 5.85
CA ASN A 15 -0.20 -12.82 7.19
C ASN A 15 0.89 -11.84 7.66
N ASN A 16 0.61 -10.53 7.62
CA ASN A 16 1.48 -9.47 8.15
C ASN A 16 2.90 -9.41 7.54
N ALA A 17 2.99 -9.49 6.21
CA ALA A 17 4.27 -9.32 5.51
C ALA A 17 4.13 -8.37 4.31
N VAL A 18 5.25 -7.80 3.89
CA VAL A 18 5.36 -7.05 2.62
C VAL A 18 6.23 -7.87 1.69
N ARG A 19 5.80 -8.09 0.45
CA ARG A 19 6.61 -8.76 -0.56
C ARG A 19 7.09 -7.76 -1.60
N ILE A 20 8.40 -7.65 -1.79
CA ILE A 20 9.05 -6.74 -2.75
C ILE A 20 9.96 -7.58 -3.64
N ASP A 21 9.76 -7.52 -4.96
CA ASP A 21 10.48 -8.30 -5.97
C ASP A 21 10.47 -9.82 -5.71
N GLY A 22 9.40 -10.32 -5.09
CA GLY A 22 9.28 -11.73 -4.73
C GLY A 22 9.92 -12.11 -3.39
N GLU A 23 10.70 -11.22 -2.78
CA GLU A 23 11.26 -11.38 -1.44
C GLU A 23 10.21 -10.98 -0.38
N THR A 24 9.92 -11.89 0.55
CA THR A 24 9.05 -11.60 1.69
C THR A 24 9.84 -10.89 2.79
N LYS A 25 9.36 -9.72 3.22
CA LYS A 25 9.95 -8.89 4.27
C LYS A 25 9.01 -8.82 5.46
N SER A 26 9.57 -9.06 6.64
CA SER A 26 8.89 -8.87 7.91
C SER A 26 8.68 -7.39 8.19
N ILE A 27 7.57 -7.06 8.82
CA ILE A 27 7.29 -5.71 9.29
C ILE A 27 7.86 -5.59 10.70
N VAL A 28 8.70 -4.57 10.93
CA VAL A 28 9.34 -4.32 12.22
C VAL A 28 8.69 -3.18 13.00
N GLY A 29 7.84 -2.38 12.36
CA GLY A 29 7.12 -1.30 13.03
C GLY A 29 6.17 -0.53 12.12
N THR A 30 5.34 0.32 12.73
CA THR A 30 4.46 1.24 12.03
C THR A 30 4.43 2.61 12.68
N LYS A 31 4.16 3.62 11.87
CA LYS A 31 3.86 4.97 12.33
C LYS A 31 2.73 5.57 11.51
N ILE A 32 1.82 6.27 12.18
CA ILE A 32 0.70 6.98 11.55
C ILE A 32 0.79 8.42 12.03
N TYR A 33 0.68 9.36 11.09
CA TYR A 33 0.73 10.78 11.43
C TYR A 33 -0.66 11.28 11.86
N GLU A 34 -0.84 11.51 13.16
CA GLU A 34 -2.12 11.89 13.77
C GLU A 34 -2.71 13.19 13.23
N ASN A 35 -1.86 14.17 12.91
CA ASN A 35 -2.31 15.42 12.30
C ASN A 35 -2.99 15.20 10.93
N ARG A 36 -2.58 14.15 10.19
CA ARG A 36 -3.24 13.76 8.94
C ARG A 36 -4.59 13.11 9.21
N LEU A 37 -4.69 12.31 10.28
CA LEU A 37 -5.96 11.69 10.69
C LEU A 37 -7.00 12.76 11.03
N ALA A 38 -6.61 13.85 11.70
CA ALA A 38 -7.48 14.98 11.99
C ALA A 38 -8.05 15.65 10.72
N GLU A 39 -7.35 15.55 9.59
CA GLU A 39 -7.78 16.02 8.27
C GLU A 39 -8.50 14.94 7.45
N ASN A 40 -8.91 13.81 8.07
CA ASN A 40 -9.48 12.65 7.38
C ASN A 40 -8.55 12.05 6.31
N ASN A 41 -7.23 12.18 6.50
CA ASN A 41 -6.22 11.62 5.63
C ASN A 41 -5.40 10.55 6.36
N TYR A 42 -4.89 9.60 5.60
CA TYR A 42 -4.03 8.53 6.11
C TYR A 42 -2.62 8.79 5.61
N ASP A 43 -1.64 8.76 6.49
CA ASP A 43 -0.22 8.85 6.16
C ASP A 43 0.52 7.86 7.05
N MET A 44 0.76 6.68 6.47
CA MET A 44 1.16 5.48 7.18
C MET A 44 2.53 5.03 6.70
N PHE A 45 3.45 4.84 7.64
CA PHE A 45 4.76 4.25 7.40
C PHE A 45 4.77 2.82 7.93
N ILE A 46 5.20 1.89 7.08
CA ILE A 46 5.40 0.47 7.40
C ILE A 46 6.89 0.20 7.29
N TYR A 47 7.54 0.04 8.44
CA TYR A 47 8.98 -0.19 8.50
C TYR A 47 9.29 -1.68 8.32
N LEU A 48 10.26 -1.96 7.45
CA LEU A 48 10.80 -3.29 7.16
C LEU A 48 12.21 -3.48 7.76
N SER A 49 12.89 -2.37 8.04
CA SER A 49 14.10 -2.25 8.88
C SER A 49 14.23 -0.79 9.34
N GLU A 50 15.30 -0.44 10.05
CA GLU A 50 15.62 0.95 10.42
C GLU A 50 15.79 1.89 9.21
N SER A 51 16.12 1.36 8.03
CA SER A 51 16.40 2.15 6.83
C SER A 51 15.54 1.78 5.62
N GLU A 52 14.50 0.98 5.80
CA GLU A 52 13.65 0.46 4.73
C GLU A 52 12.17 0.57 5.13
N TYR A 53 11.35 1.24 4.31
CA TYR A 53 9.93 1.41 4.61
C TYR A 53 9.08 1.51 3.34
N VAL A 54 7.79 1.18 3.50
CA VAL A 54 6.72 1.53 2.56
C VAL A 54 5.86 2.61 3.21
N ARG A 55 5.65 3.70 2.49
CA ARG A 55 4.73 4.76 2.91
C ARG A 55 3.46 4.70 2.05
N ILE A 56 2.31 4.79 2.70
CA ILE A 56 1.00 4.75 2.06
C ILE A 56 0.21 5.97 2.51
N ILE A 57 -0.24 6.76 1.53
CA ILE A 57 -1.12 7.90 1.75
C ILE A 57 -2.49 7.58 1.17
N GLY A 58 -3.52 7.90 1.93
CA GLY A 58 -4.93 7.76 1.55
C GLY A 58 -5.78 8.88 2.14
N SER A 59 -7.09 8.78 1.94
CA SER A 59 -8.07 9.74 2.44
C SER A 59 -9.36 9.01 2.74
N ASN A 60 -9.92 9.24 3.92
CA ASN A 60 -11.15 8.59 4.34
C ASN A 60 -12.28 8.90 3.34
N GLN A 61 -12.41 10.18 2.95
CA GLN A 61 -13.48 10.64 2.08
C GLN A 61 -13.53 9.94 0.70
N HIS A 62 -12.37 9.53 0.17
CA HIS A 62 -12.24 9.11 -1.23
C HIS A 62 -11.74 7.69 -1.45
N HIS A 63 -11.16 7.07 -0.43
CA HIS A 63 -10.45 5.80 -0.58
C HIS A 63 -10.91 4.73 0.44
N GLU A 64 -11.59 5.13 1.51
CA GLU A 64 -11.97 4.23 2.60
C GLU A 64 -12.85 3.08 2.12
N GLY A 65 -12.42 1.85 2.39
CA GLY A 65 -13.18 0.64 2.07
C GLY A 65 -13.40 0.41 0.58
N GLN A 66 -12.66 1.11 -0.29
CA GLN A 66 -12.80 1.02 -1.74
C GLN A 66 -11.55 0.43 -2.38
N THR A 67 -11.74 -0.29 -3.48
CA THR A 67 -10.62 -0.75 -4.31
C THR A 67 -10.18 0.37 -5.24
N ILE A 68 -8.93 0.79 -5.08
CA ILE A 68 -8.28 1.86 -5.84
C ILE A 68 -7.41 1.23 -6.93
N TYR A 69 -7.62 1.63 -8.18
CA TYR A 69 -6.76 1.23 -9.28
C TYR A 69 -5.51 2.12 -9.34
N LEU A 70 -4.35 1.51 -9.12
CA LEU A 70 -3.07 2.24 -9.06
C LEU A 70 -2.49 2.59 -10.43
N THR A 71 -3.20 2.29 -11.51
CA THR A 71 -2.76 2.43 -12.89
C THR A 71 -3.15 3.76 -13.54
N LYS A 72 -3.91 4.59 -12.81
CA LYS A 72 -4.45 5.85 -13.34
C LYS A 72 -4.26 6.95 -12.32
N LYS A 73 -4.08 8.17 -12.82
CA LYS A 73 -4.26 9.38 -12.04
C LYS A 73 -5.73 9.52 -11.66
N GLU A 74 -5.98 10.12 -10.52
CA GLU A 74 -7.34 10.45 -10.11
C GLU A 74 -7.83 11.72 -10.81
N PRO A 75 -9.15 11.85 -11.03
CA PRO A 75 -9.74 13.11 -11.47
C PRO A 75 -9.39 14.25 -10.52
N LYS A 76 -9.30 15.47 -11.05
CA LYS A 76 -9.06 16.66 -10.23
C LYS A 76 -10.26 16.89 -9.31
N ARG A 77 -9.99 16.97 -8.00
CA ARG A 77 -10.98 17.19 -6.94
C ARG A 77 -10.30 17.79 -5.70
N ASP A 78 -11.12 18.21 -4.76
CA ASP A 78 -10.64 18.59 -3.43
C ASP A 78 -10.32 17.35 -2.57
N GLY A 79 -9.49 17.56 -1.55
CA GLY A 79 -9.09 16.51 -0.60
C GLY A 79 -7.84 15.72 -0.98
N GLY A 80 -7.59 14.64 -0.22
CA GLY A 80 -6.40 13.81 -0.35
C GLY A 80 -6.43 12.88 -1.56
N TYR A 81 -5.24 12.62 -2.10
CA TYR A 81 -4.95 11.75 -3.25
C TYR A 81 -4.11 10.57 -2.76
N TRP A 82 -4.28 9.37 -3.32
CA TRP A 82 -3.45 8.23 -2.89
C TRP A 82 -1.98 8.39 -3.34
N SER A 83 -1.07 7.91 -2.50
CA SER A 83 0.35 7.74 -2.83
C SER A 83 0.86 6.44 -2.24
N VAL A 84 1.81 5.81 -2.95
CA VAL A 84 2.61 4.71 -2.41
C VAL A 84 4.07 4.98 -2.76
N GLU A 85 4.90 4.99 -1.72
CA GLU A 85 6.33 5.19 -1.80
C GLU A 85 7.05 4.00 -1.16
N TYR A 86 8.19 3.63 -1.73
CA TYR A 86 9.09 2.64 -1.16
C TYR A 86 10.50 3.22 -1.13
N ALA A 87 11.11 3.22 0.05
CA ALA A 87 12.46 3.72 0.28
C ALA A 87 13.32 2.67 0.98
N LYS A 88 14.61 2.68 0.64
CA LYS A 88 15.62 1.79 1.22
C LYS A 88 16.98 2.47 1.29
N SER A 89 17.65 2.35 2.44
CA SER A 89 19.00 2.88 2.68
C SER A 89 19.11 4.37 2.33
N GLY A 90 18.12 5.16 2.76
CA GLY A 90 18.06 6.61 2.52
C GLY A 90 17.70 7.03 1.09
N LYS A 91 17.35 6.08 0.21
CA LYS A 91 16.96 6.37 -1.18
C LYS A 91 15.51 6.01 -1.42
N ILE A 92 14.77 6.90 -2.08
CA ILE A 92 13.46 6.60 -2.65
C ILE A 92 13.68 5.70 -3.87
N ILE A 93 13.18 4.47 -3.80
CA ILE A 93 13.27 3.50 -4.90
C ILE A 93 12.16 3.75 -5.91
N PHE A 94 10.95 4.04 -5.42
CA PHE A 94 9.89 4.62 -6.22
C PHE A 94 8.96 5.46 -5.35
N ASP A 95 8.37 6.48 -5.97
CA ASP A 95 7.32 7.32 -5.40
C ASP A 95 6.22 7.49 -6.45
N THR A 96 5.01 7.07 -6.09
CA THR A 96 3.85 7.15 -6.96
C THR A 96 2.80 8.05 -6.32
N TYR A 97 2.11 8.84 -7.13
CA TYR A 97 1.11 9.76 -6.62
C TYR A 97 -0.03 9.94 -7.61
N SER A 98 -1.27 9.86 -7.15
CA SER A 98 -2.45 9.87 -8.01
C SER A 98 -2.86 11.25 -8.51
N ARG A 99 -2.35 12.31 -7.89
CA ARG A 99 -2.76 13.68 -8.18
C ARG A 99 -2.46 14.05 -9.65
N PRO A 100 -3.45 14.54 -10.42
CA PRO A 100 -3.33 14.68 -11.87
C PRO A 100 -2.41 15.82 -12.32
N ASP A 101 -2.20 16.84 -11.48
CA ASP A 101 -1.31 17.99 -11.76
C ASP A 101 0.14 17.76 -11.28
N ARG A 102 0.50 16.52 -10.89
CA ARG A 102 1.84 16.16 -10.40
C ARG A 102 2.54 15.20 -11.35
N TYR A 103 3.84 15.43 -11.55
CA TYR A 103 4.70 14.67 -12.46
C TYR A 103 4.96 13.22 -12.03
N HIS A 104 4.74 12.91 -10.74
CA HIS A 104 4.96 11.57 -10.18
C HIS A 104 4.26 10.49 -11.02
N PRO A 105 4.90 9.33 -11.23
CA PRO A 105 4.29 8.24 -11.96
C PRO A 105 3.13 7.59 -11.18
N VAL A 106 2.41 6.73 -11.89
CA VAL A 106 1.50 5.72 -11.32
C VAL A 106 2.07 4.34 -11.61
N PHE A 107 1.52 3.30 -10.98
CA PHE A 107 1.95 1.92 -11.23
C PHE A 107 1.53 1.45 -12.63
N GLN A 108 2.23 0.44 -13.16
CA GLN A 108 1.88 -0.26 -14.40
C GLN A 108 0.71 -1.24 -14.17
N SER A 109 0.56 -1.76 -12.96
CA SER A 109 -0.52 -2.66 -12.55
C SER A 109 -0.77 -2.54 -11.06
N GLY A 110 -1.90 -3.08 -10.60
CA GLY A 110 -2.18 -3.33 -9.20
C GLY A 110 -3.31 -2.48 -8.61
N THR A 111 -3.70 -2.84 -7.39
CA THR A 111 -4.76 -2.18 -6.64
C THR A 111 -4.33 -1.93 -5.20
N LEU A 112 -4.90 -0.89 -4.61
CA LEU A 112 -4.78 -0.55 -3.21
C LEU A 112 -6.17 -0.56 -2.57
N TYR A 113 -6.27 -1.09 -1.37
CA TYR A 113 -7.44 -1.00 -0.52
C TYR A 113 -6.97 -0.56 0.87
N ILE A 114 -7.67 0.40 1.46
CA ILE A 114 -7.40 0.91 2.81
C ILE A 114 -8.72 1.02 3.54
N LYS A 115 -8.81 0.49 4.76
CA LYS A 115 -9.97 0.67 5.63
C LYS A 115 -9.54 0.77 7.09
N ARG A 116 -9.96 1.81 7.80
CA ARG A 116 -9.85 1.89 9.26
C ARG A 116 -10.88 0.93 9.87
N LEU A 117 -10.44 0.09 10.79
CA LEU A 117 -11.27 -0.92 11.43
C LEU A 117 -11.71 -0.51 12.83
N ASP A 118 -10.78 0.01 13.63
CA ASP A 118 -11.00 0.31 15.05
C ASP A 118 -9.89 1.24 15.58
N ASP A 119 -9.95 1.60 16.86
CA ASP A 119 -8.85 2.17 17.63
C ASP A 119 -8.50 1.22 18.80
N ALA A 120 -7.35 0.54 18.72
CA ALA A 120 -6.88 -0.38 19.74
C ALA A 120 -5.71 0.25 20.52
N ASP A 121 -5.79 0.26 21.84
CA ASP A 121 -4.76 0.85 22.72
C ASP A 121 -4.40 2.31 22.37
N GLY A 122 -5.39 3.06 21.86
CA GLY A 122 -5.21 4.45 21.43
C GLY A 122 -4.53 4.61 20.06
N GLN A 123 -4.29 3.53 19.32
CA GLN A 123 -3.77 3.56 17.95
C GLN A 123 -4.80 3.06 16.93
N PRO A 124 -4.94 3.73 15.78
CA PRO A 124 -5.90 3.33 14.77
C PRO A 124 -5.45 2.07 14.03
N VAL A 125 -6.38 1.14 13.90
CA VAL A 125 -6.23 -0.16 13.27
C VAL A 125 -6.67 -0.06 11.81
N PHE A 126 -5.87 -0.56 10.87
CA PHE A 126 -6.18 -0.50 9.44
C PHE A 126 -6.08 -1.86 8.76
N GLU A 127 -7.04 -2.17 7.89
CA GLU A 127 -6.88 -3.16 6.83
C GLU A 127 -6.24 -2.48 5.61
N ILE A 128 -5.09 -3.00 5.17
CA ILE A 128 -4.40 -2.52 3.97
C ILE A 128 -4.11 -3.70 3.06
N GLU A 129 -4.51 -3.56 1.81
CA GLU A 129 -4.21 -4.54 0.78
C GLU A 129 -3.61 -3.87 -0.45
N LEU A 130 -2.40 -4.27 -0.80
CA LEU A 130 -1.73 -3.90 -2.03
C LEU A 130 -1.53 -5.16 -2.87
N LYS A 131 -2.19 -5.25 -4.01
CA LYS A 131 -2.16 -6.45 -4.86
C LYS A 131 -1.48 -6.17 -6.19
N LYS A 132 -0.54 -7.06 -6.56
CA LYS A 132 0.05 -7.14 -7.91
C LYS A 132 0.54 -5.77 -8.42
N ALA A 133 1.08 -4.95 -7.52
CA ALA A 133 1.53 -3.61 -7.85
C ALA A 133 2.88 -3.70 -8.56
N LYS A 134 3.01 -3.07 -9.73
CA LYS A 134 4.27 -3.04 -10.49
C LYS A 134 4.67 -1.61 -10.81
N SER A 135 5.77 -1.12 -10.23
CA SER A 135 6.22 0.25 -10.45
C SER A 135 6.84 0.41 -11.85
N LYS A 136 7.07 1.65 -12.31
CA LYS A 136 7.73 1.88 -13.61
C LYS A 136 9.19 1.40 -13.62
N GLU A 137 9.82 1.39 -12.45
CA GLU A 137 11.15 0.85 -12.15
C GLU A 137 11.14 -0.69 -12.13
N LYS A 138 10.04 -1.32 -12.56
CA LYS A 138 9.82 -2.76 -12.67
C LYS A 138 9.85 -3.50 -11.32
N LYS A 139 9.64 -2.77 -10.21
CA LYS A 139 9.52 -3.35 -8.88
C LYS A 139 8.14 -3.95 -8.67
N ASN A 140 8.07 -5.19 -8.19
CA ASN A 140 6.81 -5.85 -7.88
C ASN A 140 6.53 -5.77 -6.38
N MET A 141 5.37 -5.27 -5.96
CA MET A 141 4.99 -5.16 -4.56
C MET A 141 3.63 -5.81 -4.29
N ALA A 142 3.55 -6.51 -3.17
CA ALA A 142 2.30 -6.99 -2.61
C ALA A 142 2.33 -6.87 -1.09
N MET A 143 1.20 -6.52 -0.49
CA MET A 143 1.04 -6.41 0.95
C MET A 143 -0.38 -6.81 1.31
N VAL A 144 -0.52 -7.59 2.38
CA VAL A 144 -1.81 -7.84 3.02
C VAL A 144 -1.58 -7.66 4.51
N ARG A 145 -2.34 -6.77 5.15
CA ARG A 145 -2.18 -6.49 6.56
C ARG A 145 -3.47 -6.05 7.25
N SER A 146 -3.63 -6.52 8.48
CA SER A 146 -4.34 -5.80 9.55
C SER A 146 -3.28 -5.16 10.45
N ILE A 147 -3.19 -3.83 10.41
CA ILE A 147 -2.37 -3.03 11.33
C ILE A 147 -3.17 -3.01 12.61
N ARG A 148 -2.70 -3.72 13.65
CA ARG A 148 -3.14 -3.53 15.04
C ARG A 148 -2.09 -2.69 15.74
#